data_AF-A0A7X3GZY2-F1
#
_entry.id   AF-A0A7X3GZY2-F1
#
_cell.length_a   1.000
_cell.length_b   1.000
_cell.length_c   1.000
_cell.angle_alpha   90.00
_cell.angle_beta   90.00
_cell.angle_gamma   90.00
#
_symmetry.space_group_name_H-M   'P 1'
#
loop_
_entity.id
_entity.type
_entity.pdbx_description
1 polymer ?
#
loop_
_entity_poly.entity_id
_entity_poly.type
_entity_poly.pdbx_seq_one_letter_code
_entity_poly.pdbx_strand_id
1 'polypeptide(L)' 'MTRTARVEPIKEERDDSILVSGWRVVDVSDPNGPAEVSRHDNEPEAIEAARNFERATSSEPGSDPDDDQDYDSGEISGR' A
#
# COMPACT_ATOMS: atom_id res chain seq x y z
N MET A 1 -11.33 1.23 -1.59
CA MET A 1 -10.62 0.25 -2.45
C MET A 1 -9.15 0.27 -2.06
N THR A 2 -8.64 -0.81 -1.46
CA THR A 2 -7.24 -0.87 -0.99
C THR A 2 -6.31 -0.82 -2.19
N ARG A 3 -5.43 0.20 -2.25
CA ARG A 3 -4.34 0.17 -3.21
C ARG A 3 -3.21 -0.71 -2.72
N THR A 4 -2.62 -1.48 -3.62
CA THR A 4 -1.50 -2.39 -3.37
C THR A 4 -0.33 -2.01 -4.26
N ALA A 5 0.83 -1.76 -3.65
CA ALA A 5 2.07 -1.46 -4.36
C ALA A 5 3.08 -2.60 -4.21
N ARG A 6 3.86 -2.84 -5.26
CA ARG A 6 4.91 -3.86 -5.31
C ARG A 6 6.25 -3.22 -5.63
N VAL A 7 7.27 -3.63 -4.88
CA VAL A 7 8.66 -3.24 -5.13
C VAL A 7 9.29 -4.22 -6.13
N GLU A 8 9.86 -3.70 -7.20
CA GLU A 8 10.56 -4.48 -8.23
C GLU A 8 12.01 -3.99 -8.41
N PRO A 9 13.00 -4.91 -8.46
CA PRO A 9 14.37 -4.53 -8.74
C PRO A 9 14.53 -4.13 -10.20
N ILE A 10 15.23 -3.04 -10.43
CA ILE A 10 15.66 -2.58 -11.75
C ILE A 10 16.96 -3.28 -12.05
N LYS A 11 16.93 -4.14 -13.05
CA LYS A 11 18.07 -4.94 -13.49
C LYS A 11 18.69 -4.23 -14.68
N GLU A 12 19.99 -3.95 -14.58
CA GLU A 12 20.79 -3.50 -15.71
C GLU A 12 21.71 -4.64 -16.14
N GLU A 13 21.62 -4.99 -17.42
CA GLU A 13 22.52 -5.94 -18.07
C GLU A 13 23.82 -5.19 -18.41
N ARG A 14 24.90 -5.50 -17.69
CA ARG A 14 26.24 -5.03 -18.05
C ARG A 14 27.14 -6.22 -18.35
N ASP A 15 27.57 -6.30 -19.61
CA ASP A 15 28.45 -7.32 -20.14
C ASP A 15 27.93 -8.75 -19.85
N ASP A 16 28.42 -9.39 -18.79
CA ASP A 16 28.10 -10.76 -18.37
C ASP A 16 27.46 -10.82 -16.96
N SER A 17 26.92 -9.71 -16.45
CA SER A 17 26.32 -9.64 -15.11
C SER A 17 25.03 -8.83 -15.05
N ILE A 18 24.07 -9.35 -14.28
CA ILE A 18 22.83 -8.65 -13.91
C ILE A 18 23.11 -7.86 -12.64
N LEU A 19 23.25 -6.54 -12.78
CA LEU A 19 23.40 -5.64 -11.64
C LEU A 19 22.04 -5.04 -11.29
N VAL A 20 21.70 -5.02 -10.00
CA VAL A 20 20.55 -4.26 -9.53
C VAL A 20 20.96 -2.79 -9.51
N SER A 21 20.47 -2.00 -10.47
CA SER A 21 20.76 -0.58 -10.59
C SER A 21 19.82 0.30 -9.77
N GLY A 22 18.75 -0.28 -9.22
CA GLY A 22 17.83 0.38 -8.32
C GLY A 22 16.56 -0.43 -8.10
N TRP A 23 15.54 0.22 -7.57
CA TRP A 23 14.24 -0.35 -7.21
C TRP A 23 13.12 0.58 -7.65
N ARG A 24 12.05 0.02 -8.20
CA ARG A 24 10.84 0.78 -8.54
C ARG A 24 9.66 0.29 -7.71
N VAL A 25 8.77 1.22 -7.37
CA VAL A 25 7.49 0.94 -6.73
C VAL A 25 6.42 1.01 -7.82
N VAL A 26 5.69 -0.08 -8.01
CA VAL A 26 4.63 -0.19 -9.01
C VAL A 26 3.31 -0.42 -8.29
N ASP A 27 2.33 0.45 -8.54
CA ASP A 27 0.95 0.23 -8.15
C ASP A 27 0.38 -0.93 -8.97
N VAL A 28 0.04 -2.01 -8.30
CA VAL A 28 -0.54 -3.23 -8.88
C VAL A 28 -1.98 -3.43 -8.42
N SER A 29 -2.61 -2.36 -7.94
CA SER A 29 -4.01 -2.33 -7.53
C SER A 29 -4.96 -2.72 -8.67
N ASP A 30 -4.64 -2.28 -9.88
CA ASP A 30 -5.31 -2.70 -11.10
C ASP A 30 -4.41 -3.66 -11.90
N PRO A 31 -4.85 -4.92 -12.12
CA PRO A 31 -4.04 -5.89 -12.84
C PRO A 31 -3.90 -5.58 -14.35
N ASN A 32 -4.74 -4.70 -14.90
CA ASN A 32 -4.72 -4.33 -16.32
C ASN A 32 -3.93 -3.03 -16.58
N GLY A 33 -3.64 -2.25 -15.54
CA GLY A 33 -2.97 -0.96 -15.62
C GLY A 33 -1.97 -0.75 -14.48
N PRO A 34 -0.91 -1.57 -14.37
CA PRO A 34 0.15 -1.33 -13.41
C PRO A 34 0.82 0.02 -13.69
N ALA A 35 0.97 0.85 -12.67
CA ALA A 35 1.52 2.20 -12.80
C ALA A 35 2.77 2.37 -11.92
N GLU A 36 3.87 2.87 -12.50
CA GLU A 36 5.06 3.20 -11.71
C GLU A 36 4.77 4.43 -10.84
N VAL A 37 4.94 4.27 -9.52
CA VAL A 37 4.72 5.31 -8.51
C VAL A 37 6.00 6.09 -8.24
N SER A 38 7.11 5.37 -8.05
CA SER A 38 8.41 5.96 -7.72
C SER A 38 9.58 5.02 -8.05
N ARG A 39 10.78 5.60 -8.07
CA ARG A 39 12.06 4.90 -8.25
C ARG A 39 13.03 5.33 -7.14
N HIS A 40 13.78 4.36 -6.62
CA HIS A 40 14.74 4.53 -5.53
C HIS A 40 16.01 3.75 -5.84
N ASP A 41 17.16 4.20 -5.33
CA ASP A 41 18.42 3.49 -5.49
C ASP A 41 18.52 2.29 -4.54
N ASN A 42 17.90 2.39 -3.36
CA ASN A 42 17.97 1.38 -2.29
C ASN A 42 16.65 0.63 -2.10
N GLU A 43 16.75 -0.67 -1.79
CA GLU A 43 15.61 -1.54 -1.46
C GLU A 43 14.77 -1.02 -0.27
N PRO A 44 15.36 -0.69 0.90
CA PRO A 44 14.57 -0.26 2.06
C PRO A 44 13.75 0.99 1.78
N GLU A 45 14.31 1.97 1.05
CA GLU A 45 13.58 3.19 0.68
C GLU A 45 12.38 2.89 -0.22
N ALA A 46 12.53 1.96 -1.17
CA ALA A 46 11.42 1.53 -2.03
C ALA A 46 10.32 0.80 -1.25
N ILE A 47 10.68 -0.02 -0.26
CA ILE A 47 9.72 -0.71 0.61
C ILE A 47 8.94 0.30 1.46
N GLU A 48 9.63 1.27 2.05
CA GLU A 48 8.98 2.34 2.83
C GLU A 48 8.02 3.17 1.96
N ALA A 49 8.44 3.50 0.73
CA ALA A 49 7.60 4.21 -0.22
C ALA A 49 6.36 3.42 -0.64
N ALA A 50 6.50 2.12 -0.94
CA ALA A 50 5.37 1.24 -1.24
C ALA A 50 4.37 1.20 -0.09
N ARG A 51 4.84 0.96 1.13
CA ARG A 51 3.99 0.90 2.33
C ARG A 51 3.29 2.22 2.61
N ASN A 52 3.96 3.34 2.40
CA ASN A 52 3.38 4.66 2.57
C ASN A 52 2.29 4.93 1.52
N PHE A 53 2.51 4.53 0.27
CA PHE A 53 1.50 4.65 -0.80
C PHE A 53 0.24 3.84 -0.49
N GLU A 54 0.40 2.60 -0.03
CA GLU A 54 -0.71 1.76 0.40
C GLU A 54 -1.46 2.39 1.58
N ARG A 55 -0.74 2.89 2.60
CA ARG A 55 -1.35 3.54 3.77
C ARG A 55 -2.09 4.81 3.39
N ALA A 56 -1.49 5.67 2.57
CA ALA A 56 -2.06 6.94 2.14
C ALA A 56 -3.34 6.75 1.33
N THR A 57 -3.45 5.64 0.58
CA THR A 57 -4.64 5.35 -0.22
C THR A 57 -5.63 4.41 0.48
N SER A 58 -5.18 3.66 1.49
CA SER A 58 -6.03 2.84 2.35
C SER A 58 -6.73 3.67 3.42
N SER A 59 -6.22 4.86 3.74
CA SER A 59 -6.96 5.87 4.48
C SER A 59 -8.03 6.47 3.58
N GLU A 60 -9.19 5.83 3.49
CA GLU A 60 -10.42 6.56 3.21
C GLU A 60 -10.51 7.71 4.24
N PRO A 61 -10.56 8.99 3.83
CA PRO A 61 -10.71 10.12 4.74
C PRO A 61 -12.14 10.25 5.28
N GLY A 62 -12.74 9.14 5.72
CA GLY A 62 -14.17 9.07 6.04
C GLY A 62 -14.57 7.97 7.02
N SER A 63 -13.64 7.44 7.83
CA SER A 63 -14.06 6.92 9.14
C SER A 63 -13.96 8.07 10.11
N ASP A 64 -14.95 8.96 10.03
CA ASP A 64 -15.29 9.85 11.14
C ASP A 64 -15.20 9.05 12.46
N PRO A 65 -14.61 9.60 13.53
CA PRO A 65 -14.60 8.98 14.84
C PRO A 65 -15.98 9.09 15.52
N ASP A 66 -17.07 8.96 14.76
CA ASP A 66 -18.45 8.87 15.22
C ASP A 66 -18.87 7.40 15.12
N ASP A 67 -18.05 6.51 15.70
CA ASP A 67 -18.60 5.31 16.30
C ASP A 67 -18.96 5.72 17.74
N ASP A 68 -20.05 6.47 17.83
CA ASP A 68 -20.86 6.52 19.03
C ASP A 68 -21.23 5.06 19.31
N GLN A 69 -20.43 4.43 20.18
CA GLN A 69 -20.72 3.13 20.75
C GLN A 69 -21.95 3.28 21.66
N ASP A 70 -23.11 3.55 21.06
CA ASP A 70 -24.42 3.38 21.66
C ASP A 70 -24.69 1.89 21.75
N TYR A 71 -24.06 1.29 22.76
CA TYR A 71 -24.39 -0.02 23.26
C TYR A 71 -25.78 0.04 23.91
N ASP A 72 -26.83 0.07 23.09
CA ASP A 72 -28.22 -0.13 23.53
C ASP A 72 -28.38 -1.60 23.95
N SER A 73 -27.92 -1.90 25.15
CA SER A 73 -28.40 -3.07 25.89
C SER A 73 -29.78 -2.75 26.42
N GLY A 74 -30.76 -2.80 25.52
CA GLY A 74 -32.17 -2.78 25.83
C GLY A 74 -32.49 -3.81 26.92
N GLU A 75 -33.03 -3.29 28.00
CA GLU A 75 -33.77 -3.97 29.06
C GLU A 75 -34.60 -5.13 28.52
N ILE A 76 -34.26 -6.37 28.89
CA ILE A 76 -35.20 -7.50 28.81
C ILE A 76 -35.89 -7.64 30.15
N SER A 77 -36.97 -6.88 30.31
CA SER A 77 -38.02 -7.17 31.29
C SER A 77 -38.61 -8.55 30.94
N GLY A 78 -38.50 -9.52 31.86
CA GLY A 78 -38.85 -10.90 31.55
C GLY A 78 -38.98 -11.86 32.75
N ARG A 79 -39.90 -11.53 33.67
CA ARG A 79 -40.67 -12.43 34.55
C ARG A 79 -40.02 -13.08 35.78
#